data_AF-A0A0S7EMP4-F1
#
_entry.id   AF-A0A0S7EMP4-F1
#
_cell.length_a   1.000
_cell.length_b   1.000
_cell.length_c   1.000
_cell.angle_alpha   90.00
_cell.angle_beta   90.00
_cell.angle_gamma   90.00
#
_symmetry.space_group_name_H-M   'P 1'
#
loop_
_entity.id
_entity.type
_entity.pdbx_description
1 polymer ?
#
loop_
_entity_poly.entity_id
_entity_poly.type
_entity_poly.pdbx_seq_one_letter_code
_entity_poly.pdbx_strand_id
1 'polypeptide(L)'
;RKPFCVIDFIVFIASLAVIAAGTQGNIFATSALRSMRFLQILRMVRMDRRGGTWKLLGSVVYAHSKELITAWYIGFLVLIFASFLVYLAEKDINSDFGTYADSLWWGTVSTA
;
A
#
# COMPACT_ATOMS: atom_id res chain seq x y z
N ARG A 1 10.53 -17.39 21.40
CA ARG A 1 11.56 -17.48 20.34
C ARG A 1 11.08 -16.64 19.18
N LYS A 2 11.79 -15.56 18.82
CA LYS A 2 11.17 -14.42 18.14
C LYS A 2 10.99 -14.70 16.63
N PRO A 3 9.78 -14.55 16.06
CA PRO A 3 9.52 -14.76 14.62
C PRO A 3 10.40 -13.85 13.74
N PHE A 4 10.81 -12.71 14.28
CA PHE A 4 11.79 -11.79 13.68
C PHE A 4 13.13 -12.44 13.31
N CYS A 5 13.60 -13.44 14.05
CA CYS A 5 14.87 -14.11 13.77
C CYS A 5 14.77 -15.01 12.52
N VAL A 6 13.63 -15.66 12.32
CA VAL A 6 13.38 -16.54 11.16
C VAL A 6 13.31 -15.73 9.87
N ILE A 7 12.59 -14.60 9.90
CA ILE A 7 12.52 -13.71 8.73
C ILE A 7 13.92 -13.17 8.41
N ASP A 8 14.77 -12.90 9.41
CA ASP A 8 16.13 -12.38 9.22
C ASP A 8 17.02 -13.36 8.50
N PHE A 9 16.98 -14.60 8.98
CA PHE A 9 17.71 -15.70 8.40
C PHE A 9 17.29 -15.95 6.94
N ILE A 10 15.99 -15.94 6.64
CA ILE A 10 15.48 -16.11 5.27
C ILE A 10 15.98 -14.99 4.34
N VAL A 11 15.92 -13.73 4.79
CA VAL A 11 16.38 -12.58 4.00
C VAL A 11 17.90 -12.60 3.79
N PHE A 12 18.66 -13.07 4.78
CA PHE A 12 20.10 -13.24 4.69
C PHE A 12 20.47 -14.33 3.65
N ILE A 13 19.86 -15.51 3.75
CA ILE A 13 20.08 -16.62 2.82
C ILE A 13 19.67 -16.26 1.39
N ALA A 14 18.53 -15.60 1.21
CA ALA A 14 18.07 -15.13 -0.11
C ALA A 14 19.06 -14.12 -0.73
N SER A 15 19.64 -13.23 0.08
CA SER A 15 20.66 -12.27 -0.41
C SER A 15 21.94 -12.98 -0.83
N LEU A 16 22.38 -13.98 -0.05
CA LEU A 16 23.58 -14.76 -0.34
C LEU A 16 23.41 -15.59 -1.63
N ALA A 17 22.26 -16.23 -1.80
CA ALA A 17 21.93 -17.00 -2.98
C ALA A 17 21.89 -16.14 -4.25
N VAL A 18 21.34 -14.92 -4.17
CA VAL A 18 21.32 -13.96 -5.29
C VAL A 18 22.72 -13.49 -5.66
N ILE A 19 23.59 -13.21 -4.69
CA ILE A 19 24.99 -12.82 -4.95
C ILE A 19 25.76 -13.97 -5.61
N ALA A 20 25.55 -15.21 -5.15
CA ALA A 20 26.19 -16.39 -5.74
C ALA A 20 25.71 -16.65 -7.18
N ALA A 21 24.39 -16.56 -7.44
CA ALA A 21 23.80 -16.80 -8.76
C ALA A 21 24.05 -15.67 -9.78
N GLY A 22 24.27 -14.43 -9.32
CA GLY A 22 24.56 -13.26 -10.16
C GLY A 22 25.87 -13.35 -10.93
N THR A 23 26.74 -14.31 -10.60
CA THR A 23 28.04 -14.52 -11.28
C THR A 23 27.93 -15.25 -12.63
N GLN A 24 26.80 -15.89 -12.96
CA GLN A 24 26.66 -16.72 -14.16
C GLN A 24 25.82 -16.11 -15.31
N GLY A 25 25.11 -14.97 -15.13
CA GLY A 25 24.30 -14.42 -16.22
C GLY A 25 23.74 -13.01 -16.00
N ASN A 26 24.10 -12.09 -16.91
CA ASN A 26 23.70 -10.67 -16.91
C ASN A 26 22.16 -10.44 -16.88
N ILE A 27 21.40 -11.40 -17.42
CA ILE A 27 19.93 -11.36 -17.51
C ILE A 27 19.28 -11.76 -16.17
N PHE A 28 19.86 -12.73 -15.46
CA PHE A 28 19.43 -13.09 -14.11
C PHE A 28 19.81 -12.03 -13.08
N ALA A 29 20.95 -11.36 -13.26
CA ALA A 29 21.37 -10.25 -12.40
C ALA A 29 20.32 -9.12 -12.37
N THR A 30 19.75 -8.74 -13.51
CA THR A 30 18.77 -7.63 -13.58
C THR A 30 17.46 -7.95 -12.84
N SER A 31 16.90 -9.15 -13.01
CA SER A 31 15.69 -9.61 -12.32
C SER A 31 15.92 -9.81 -10.81
N ALA A 32 17.11 -10.31 -10.44
CA ALA A 32 17.49 -10.50 -9.05
C ALA A 32 17.75 -9.18 -8.33
N LEU A 33 18.32 -8.17 -9.00
CA LEU A 33 18.45 -6.80 -8.48
C LEU A 33 17.09 -6.15 -8.21
N ARG A 34 16.09 -6.41 -9.07
CA ARG A 34 14.70 -5.95 -8.84
C ARG A 34 14.10 -6.57 -7.58
N SER A 35 14.33 -7.86 -7.38
CA SER A 35 13.88 -8.60 -6.18
C SER A 35 14.65 -8.17 -4.92
N MET A 36 15.93 -7.85 -5.05
CA MET A 36 16.77 -7.35 -3.95
C MET A 36 16.27 -5.99 -3.44
N ARG A 37 15.83 -5.08 -4.32
CA ARG A 37 15.20 -3.81 -3.93
C ARG A 37 13.92 -4.01 -3.13
N PHE A 38 13.10 -5.00 -3.48
CA PHE A 38 11.92 -5.36 -2.71
C PHE A 38 12.29 -5.92 -1.33
N LEU A 39 13.32 -6.77 -1.25
CA LEU A 39 13.86 -7.28 0.03
C LEU A 39 14.49 -6.17 0.89
N GLN A 40 15.05 -5.11 0.29
CA GLN A 40 15.56 -3.94 1.01
C GLN A 40 14.44 -3.16 1.71
N ILE A 41 13.26 -3.06 1.10
CA ILE A 41 12.07 -2.47 1.76
C ILE A 41 11.68 -3.28 3.00
N LEU A 42 11.69 -4.62 2.90
CA LEU A 42 11.44 -5.48 4.08
C LEU A 42 12.49 -5.29 5.18
N ARG A 43 13.75 -4.97 4.84
CA ARG A 43 14.78 -4.60 5.81
C ARG A 43 14.52 -3.23 6.44
N MET A 44 14.12 -2.23 5.66
CA MET A 44 13.70 -0.91 6.17
C MET A 44 12.53 -1.03 7.15
N VAL A 45 11.52 -1.84 6.81
CA VAL A 45 10.37 -2.15 7.69
C VAL A 45 10.81 -2.82 8.99
N ARG A 46 11.85 -3.65 8.95
CA ARG A 46 12.40 -4.30 10.15
C ARG A 46 13.35 -3.45 10.98
N MET A 47 13.85 -2.33 10.44
CA MET A 47 14.66 -1.35 11.18
C MET A 47 13.83 -0.60 12.24
N ASP A 48 12.48 -0.65 12.20
CA ASP A 48 11.57 -0.25 13.29
C ASP A 48 11.62 -1.28 14.45
N ARG A 49 12.83 -1.55 14.94
CA ARG A 49 13.20 -2.68 15.82
C ARG A 49 12.49 -2.70 17.19
N ARG A 50 11.62 -1.73 17.49
CA ARG A 50 10.81 -1.70 18.72
C ARG A 50 9.30 -1.74 18.45
N GLY A 51 8.86 -1.66 17.20
CA GLY A 51 7.43 -1.53 16.86
C GLY A 51 6.77 -0.36 17.59
N GLY A 52 7.57 0.60 18.08
CA GLY A 52 7.14 1.64 19.00
C GLY A 52 6.23 2.62 18.28
N THR A 53 6.62 2.98 17.05
CA THR A 53 5.85 3.80 16.12
C THR A 53 4.50 3.15 15.83
N TRP A 54 4.50 1.85 15.52
CA TRP A 54 3.27 1.09 15.24
C TRP A 54 2.37 0.94 16.46
N LYS A 55 2.96 0.77 17.66
CA LYS A 55 2.22 0.69 18.91
C LYS A 55 1.63 2.05 19.31
N LEU A 56 2.36 3.14 19.10
CA LEU A 56 1.89 4.51 19.31
C LEU A 56 0.77 4.87 18.32
N LEU A 57 1.00 4.64 17.02
CA LEU A 57 0.00 4.88 15.97
C LEU A 57 -1.28 4.07 16.25
N GLY A 58 -1.13 2.78 16.56
CA GLY A 58 -2.25 1.92 16.93
C GLY A 58 -2.97 2.40 18.20
N SER A 59 -2.25 2.88 19.21
CA SER A 59 -2.84 3.42 20.43
C SER A 59 -3.65 4.71 20.17
N VAL A 60 -3.14 5.60 19.32
CA VAL A 60 -3.83 6.86 18.95
C VAL A 60 -5.06 6.55 18.10
N VAL A 61 -4.92 5.67 17.11
CA VAL A 61 -6.04 5.22 16.27
C VAL A 61 -7.12 4.52 17.10
N TYR A 62 -6.73 3.73 18.10
CA TYR A 62 -7.69 3.07 18.98
C TYR A 62 -8.44 4.08 19.87
N ALA A 63 -7.72 5.04 20.46
CA ALA A 63 -8.29 6.09 21.31
C ALA A 63 -9.32 6.95 20.56
N HIS A 64 -9.03 7.28 19.30
CA HIS A 64 -9.91 8.06 18.43
C HIS A 64 -10.68 7.21 17.41
N SER A 65 -10.82 5.91 17.66
CA SER A 65 -11.41 4.97 16.67
C SER A 65 -12.84 5.35 16.30
N LYS A 66 -13.62 5.83 17.27
CA LYS A 66 -15.00 6.26 17.04
C LYS A 66 -15.07 7.47 16.11
N GLU A 67 -14.29 8.51 16.39
CA GLU A 67 -14.23 9.73 15.58
C GLU A 67 -13.69 9.44 14.18
N LEU A 68 -12.64 8.61 14.08
CA LEU A 68 -12.04 8.22 12.80
C LEU A 68 -13.01 7.41 11.94
N ILE A 69 -13.75 6.45 12.51
CA ILE A 69 -14.74 5.65 11.80
C ILE A 69 -15.90 6.54 11.34
N THR A 70 -16.38 7.46 12.18
CA THR A 70 -17.46 8.37 11.80
C THR A 70 -17.04 9.32 10.68
N ALA A 71 -15.84 9.90 10.74
CA ALA A 71 -15.31 10.75 9.68
C ALA A 71 -15.14 9.97 8.36
N TRP A 72 -14.54 8.78 8.43
CA TRP A 72 -14.38 7.91 7.26
C TRP A 72 -15.72 7.49 6.65
N TYR A 73 -16.71 7.17 7.49
CA TYR A 73 -18.04 6.79 7.05
C TYR A 73 -18.77 7.94 6.33
N ILE A 74 -18.76 9.14 6.91
CA ILE A 74 -19.37 10.32 6.29
C ILE A 74 -18.65 10.66 4.98
N GLY A 75 -17.31 10.66 4.98
CA GLY A 75 -16.51 10.90 3.77
C GLY A 75 -16.82 9.88 2.67
N PHE A 76 -16.94 8.60 3.02
CA PHE A 76 -17.30 7.55 2.06
C PHE A 76 -18.73 7.72 1.51
N LEU A 77 -19.71 8.05 2.37
CA LEU A 77 -21.07 8.34 1.91
C LEU A 77 -21.13 9.53 0.95
N VAL A 78 -20.43 10.62 1.30
CA VAL A 78 -20.36 11.82 0.45
C VAL A 78 -19.68 11.50 -0.88
N LEU A 79 -18.59 10.72 -0.88
CA LEU A 79 -17.90 10.29 -2.09
C LEU A 79 -18.82 9.48 -3.01
N ILE A 80 -19.52 8.47 -2.47
CA ILE A 80 -20.44 7.64 -3.26
C ILE A 80 -21.58 8.49 -3.83
N PHE A 81 -22.14 9.40 -3.04
CA PHE A 81 -23.24 10.28 -3.46
C PHE A 81 -22.78 11.30 -4.51
N ALA A 82 -21.63 11.95 -4.30
CA ALA A 82 -21.05 12.90 -5.23
C ALA A 82 -20.65 12.24 -6.56
N SER A 83 -19.97 11.09 -6.52
CA SER A 83 -19.63 10.33 -7.73
C SER A 83 -20.87 9.89 -8.50
N PHE A 84 -21.95 9.50 -7.81
CA PHE A 84 -23.21 9.15 -8.46
C PHE A 84 -23.90 10.36 -9.12
N LEU A 85 -23.89 11.53 -8.46
CA LEU A 85 -24.41 12.76 -9.05
C LEU A 85 -23.61 13.20 -10.28
N VAL A 86 -22.28 13.14 -10.20
CA VAL A 86 -21.39 13.47 -11.33
C VAL A 86 -21.59 12.49 -12.48
N TYR A 87 -21.72 11.19 -12.19
CA TYR A 87 -22.05 10.19 -13.21
C TYR A 87 -23.35 10.53 -13.92
N LEU A 88 -24.44 10.81 -13.18
CA LEU A 88 -25.71 11.16 -13.81
C LEU A 88 -25.68 12.48 -14.60
N ALA A 89 -24.89 13.46 -14.15
CA ALA A 89 -24.77 14.75 -14.82
C ALA A 89 -23.94 14.66 -16.12
N GLU A 90 -22.89 13.85 -16.13
CA GLU A 90 -21.89 13.84 -17.21
C GLU A 90 -22.01 12.64 -18.16
N LYS A 91 -22.76 11.60 -17.79
CA LYS A 91 -22.88 10.34 -18.57
C LYS A 91 -23.29 10.55 -20.03
N ASP A 92 -24.15 11.52 -20.31
CA ASP A 92 -24.70 11.76 -21.64
C ASP A 92 -23.92 12.84 -22.43
N ILE A 93 -22.96 13.52 -21.79
CA ILE A 93 -22.22 14.66 -22.36
C ILE A 93 -20.75 14.29 -22.60
N ASN A 94 -20.13 13.54 -21.70
CA ASN A 94 -18.71 13.21 -21.76
C ASN A 94 -18.45 11.69 -21.69
N SER A 95 -17.73 11.15 -22.67
CA SER A 95 -17.38 9.73 -22.74
C SER A 95 -16.43 9.27 -21.63
N ASP A 96 -15.71 10.19 -20.98
CA ASP A 96 -14.80 9.86 -19.87
C ASP A 96 -15.54 9.41 -18.60
N PHE A 97 -16.84 9.73 -18.49
CA PHE A 97 -17.72 9.28 -17.40
C PHE A 97 -18.68 8.16 -17.85
N GLY A 98 -18.27 7.35 -18.83
CA GLY A 98 -19.10 6.28 -19.38
C GLY A 98 -19.48 5.20 -18.36
N THR A 99 -18.60 4.92 -17.39
CA THR A 99 -18.85 3.93 -16.33
C THR A 99 -18.90 4.58 -14.95
N TYR A 100 -19.71 4.03 -14.06
CA TYR A 100 -19.72 4.43 -12.65
C TYR A 100 -18.32 4.35 -12.01
N ALA A 101 -17.50 3.38 -12.42
CA ALA A 101 -16.11 3.25 -11.95
C ALA A 101 -15.23 4.47 -12.27
N ASP A 102 -15.43 5.11 -13.43
CA ASP A 102 -14.65 6.28 -13.86
C ASP A 102 -15.04 7.53 -13.04
N SER A 103 -16.35 7.70 -12.78
CA SER A 103 -16.85 8.74 -11.86
C SER A 103 -16.43 8.53 -10.41
N LEU A 104 -16.26 7.28 -9.99
CA LEU A 104 -15.79 6.91 -8.66
C LEU A 104 -14.29 7.20 -8.52
N TRP A 105 -13.51 6.88 -9.54
CA TRP A 105 -12.09 7.21 -9.60
C TRP A 105 -11.88 8.72 -9.52
N TRP A 106 -12.61 9.49 -10.34
CA TRP A 106 -12.57 10.95 -10.30
C TRP A 106 -12.96 11.50 -8.93
N GLY A 107 -14.09 11.03 -8.37
CA GLY A 107 -14.55 11.45 -7.05
C GLY A 107 -13.51 11.16 -5.95
N THR A 108 -12.84 10.00 -6.00
CA THR A 108 -11.79 9.64 -5.05
C THR A 108 -10.56 10.54 -5.18
N VAL A 109 -10.12 10.85 -6.40
CA VAL A 109 -8.98 11.75 -6.65
C VAL A 109 -9.29 13.19 -6.25
N SER A 110 -10.54 13.64 -6.38
CA SER A 110 -10.95 14.99 -5.99
C SER A 110 -11.25 15.16 -4.50
N THR A 111 -11.57 14.07 -3.78
CA THR A 111 -11.82 14.11 -2.32
C THR A 111 -10.62 13.70 -1.47
N ALA A 112 -9.61 13.06 -2.05
CA ALA A 112 -8.31 12.79 -1.42
C ALA A 112 -7.41 14.03 -1.40
#